data_AF-A0A1C6VU53-F1
#
_entry.id   AF-A0A1C6VU53-F1
#
_cell.length_a   1.000
_cell.length_b   1.000
_cell.length_c   1.000
_cell.angle_alpha   90.00
_cell.angle_beta   90.00
_cell.angle_gamma   90.00
#
_symmetry.space_group_name_H-M   'P 1'
#
loop_
_entity.id
_entity.type
_entity.pdbx_description
1 polymer ?
#
loop_
_entity_poly.entity_id
_entity_poly.type
_entity_poly.pdbx_seq_one_letter_code
_entity_poly.pdbx_strand_id
1 'polypeptide(L)'
;MDDKTILNRISELVDEEHRLRADAQANESGTDDDARTRLRELEESLDQCWDLLRRRRAARQTHGDPDAQGVRPRPEVERYLQ
;
A
#
# COMPACT_ATOMS: atom_id res chain seq x y z
N MET A 1 -13.28 -1.55 6.39
CA MET A 1 -12.22 -2.17 5.55
C MET A 1 -11.56 -3.24 6.38
N ASP A 2 -11.54 -4.50 5.96
CA ASP A 2 -11.10 -5.64 6.78
C ASP A 2 -9.64 -6.02 6.55
N ASP A 3 -9.02 -6.77 7.48
CA ASP A 3 -7.61 -7.18 7.33
C ASP A 3 -7.42 -7.95 6.03
N LYS A 4 -8.41 -8.78 5.67
CA LYS A 4 -8.46 -9.48 4.38
C LYS A 4 -8.44 -8.52 3.19
N THR A 5 -9.16 -7.40 3.26
CA THR A 5 -9.15 -6.38 2.20
C THR A 5 -7.79 -5.73 2.07
N ILE A 6 -7.12 -5.45 3.20
CA ILE A 6 -5.76 -4.88 3.20
C ILE A 6 -4.75 -5.90 2.63
N LEU A 7 -4.84 -7.16 3.02
CA LEU A 7 -3.97 -8.22 2.50
C LEU A 7 -4.17 -8.45 1.00
N ASN A 8 -5.42 -8.41 0.51
CA ASN A 8 -5.67 -8.47 -0.93
C ASN A 8 -5.06 -7.28 -1.66
N ARG A 9 -5.20 -6.06 -1.13
CA ARG A 9 -4.59 -4.85 -1.71
C ARG A 9 -3.06 -4.97 -1.77
N ILE A 10 -2.43 -5.49 -0.71
CA ILE A 10 -0.97 -5.75 -0.68
C ILE A 10 -0.59 -6.74 -1.78
N SER A 11 -1.35 -7.83 -1.95
CA SER A 11 -1.09 -8.81 -3.01
C SER A 11 -1.19 -8.19 -4.40
N GLU A 12 -2.22 -7.39 -4.67
CA GLU A 12 -2.39 -6.70 -5.96
C GLU A 12 -1.22 -5.74 -6.24
N LEU A 13 -0.78 -4.99 -5.23
CA LEU A 13 0.36 -4.08 -5.35
C LEU A 13 1.65 -4.86 -5.65
N VAL A 14 1.92 -5.96 -4.95
CA VAL A 14 3.11 -6.79 -5.21
C VAL A 14 3.05 -7.42 -6.61
N ASP A 15 1.89 -7.88 -7.07
CA ASP A 15 1.71 -8.42 -8.42
C ASP A 15 1.94 -7.36 -9.51
N GLU A 16 1.59 -6.11 -9.23
CA GLU A 16 1.84 -4.98 -10.13
C GLU A 16 3.32 -4.57 -10.15
N GLU A 17 3.99 -4.59 -9.00
CA GLU A 17 5.45 -4.40 -8.90
C GLU A 17 6.21 -5.45 -9.71
N HIS A 18 5.83 -6.71 -9.57
CA HIS A 18 6.43 -7.82 -10.33
C HIS A 18 6.23 -7.66 -11.83
N ARG A 19 5.04 -7.23 -12.26
CA ARG A 19 4.75 -6.95 -13.67
C ARG A 19 5.58 -5.81 -14.21
N LEU A 20 5.66 -4.69 -13.49
CA LEU A 20 6.49 -3.53 -13.86
C LEU A 20 7.97 -3.92 -13.98
N ARG A 21 8.47 -4.73 -13.05
CA ARG A 21 9.87 -5.18 -13.06
C ARG A 21 10.14 -6.15 -14.21
N ALA A 22 9.21 -7.04 -14.53
CA ALA A 22 9.31 -7.96 -15.67
C ALA A 22 9.29 -7.20 -17.01
N ASP A 23 8.40 -6.20 -17.14
CA ASP A 23 8.31 -5.36 -18.33
C ASP A 23 9.57 -4.51 -18.51
N ALA A 24 10.08 -3.89 -17.43
CA ALA A 24 11.33 -3.14 -17.44
C ALA A 24 12.58 -4.00 -17.73
N GLN A 25 12.52 -5.31 -17.48
CA GLN A 25 13.59 -6.24 -17.84
C GLN A 25 13.47 -6.72 -19.29
N ALA A 26 12.24 -6.82 -19.82
CA ALA A 26 11.97 -7.21 -21.21
C ALA A 26 12.20 -6.05 -22.19
N ASN A 27 11.88 -4.82 -21.79
CA ASN A 27 12.25 -3.62 -22.51
C ASN A 27 13.71 -3.28 -22.19
N GLU A 28 14.61 -3.63 -23.12
CA GLU A 28 16.05 -3.31 -23.10
C GLU A 28 16.36 -1.80 -23.03
N SER A 29 15.32 -0.95 -23.07
CA SER A 29 15.37 0.43 -22.61
C SER A 29 15.35 0.42 -21.09
N GLY A 30 16.55 0.47 -20.49
CA GLY A 30 16.77 0.36 -19.04
C GLY A 30 15.79 1.19 -18.21
N THR A 31 15.47 0.69 -17.02
CA THR A 31 14.44 1.19 -16.10
C THR A 31 14.26 2.71 -16.18
N ASP A 32 13.26 3.14 -16.95
CA ASP A 32 12.90 4.55 -17.10
C ASP A 32 12.63 5.18 -15.73
N ASP A 33 12.93 6.47 -15.59
CA ASP A 33 12.70 7.22 -14.35
C ASP A 33 11.23 7.14 -13.90
N ASP A 34 10.31 7.05 -14.86
CA ASP A 34 8.89 6.74 -14.66
C ASP A 34 8.66 5.38 -13.99
N ALA A 35 9.32 4.32 -14.45
CA ALA A 35 9.18 2.99 -13.86
C ALA A 35 9.70 2.97 -12.41
N ARG A 36 10.79 3.70 -12.13
CA ARG A 36 11.31 3.88 -10.76
C ARG A 36 10.35 4.67 -9.87
N THR A 37 9.71 5.70 -10.42
CA THR A 37 8.73 6.51 -9.70
C THR A 37 7.51 5.67 -9.34
N ARG A 38 6.98 4.90 -10.28
CA ARG A 38 5.87 3.96 -10.05
C ARG A 38 6.20 2.92 -8.98
N LEU A 39 7.42 2.35 -9.03
CA LEU A 39 7.92 1.43 -8.02
C LEU A 39 7.91 2.04 -6.61
N ARG A 40 8.36 3.29 -6.46
CA ARG A 40 8.29 3.99 -5.17
C ARG A 40 6.85 4.19 -4.69
N GLU A 41 5.94 4.60 -5.57
CA GLU A 41 4.53 4.79 -5.21
C GLU A 41 3.87 3.48 -4.74
N LEU A 42 4.25 2.36 -5.38
CA LEU A 42 3.86 1.00 -4.98
C LEU A 42 4.40 0.65 -3.59
N GLU A 43 5.69 0.91 -3.33
CA GLU A 43 6.31 0.70 -2.02
C GLU A 43 5.65 1.56 -0.93
N GLU A 44 5.40 2.84 -1.18
CA GLU A 44 4.71 3.73 -0.23
C GLU A 44 3.28 3.26 0.07
N SER A 45 2.57 2.77 -0.95
CA SER A 45 1.23 2.18 -0.80
C SER A 45 1.26 0.90 0.03
N LEU A 46 2.27 0.04 -0.17
CA LEU A 46 2.50 -1.17 0.62
C LEU A 46 2.80 -0.84 2.07
N ASP A 47 3.69 0.11 2.32
CA ASP A 47 4.03 0.57 3.66
C ASP A 47 2.79 1.11 4.39
N GLN A 48 1.97 1.92 3.71
CA GLN A 48 0.72 2.41 4.27
C GLN A 48 -0.27 1.29 4.61
N CYS A 49 -0.36 0.25 3.78
CA CYS A 49 -1.20 -0.92 4.04
C CYS A 49 -0.69 -1.71 5.27
N TRP A 50 0.61 -1.92 5.37
CA TRP A 50 1.25 -2.56 6.52
C TRP A 50 1.04 -1.77 7.81
N ASP A 51 1.14 -0.45 7.73
CA ASP A 51 0.96 0.43 8.88
C ASP A 51 -0.48 0.40 9.42
N LEU A 52 -1.47 0.36 8.53
CA LEU A 52 -2.88 0.17 8.88
C LEU A 52 -3.12 -1.18 9.58
N LEU A 53 -2.52 -2.26 9.04
CA LEU A 53 -2.65 -3.60 9.61
C LEU A 53 -2.00 -3.68 11.00
N ARG A 54 -0.82 -3.06 11.16
CA ARG A 54 -0.11 -2.97 12.44
C ARG A 54 -0.93 -2.20 13.48
N ARG A 55 -1.50 -1.04 13.11
CA ARG A 55 -2.38 -0.26 14.01
C ARG A 55 -3.59 -1.06 14.47
N ARG A 56 -4.26 -1.78 13.56
CA ARG A 56 -5.38 -2.67 13.93
C ARG A 56 -4.97 -3.81 14.84
N ARG A 57 -3.79 -4.40 14.60
CA ARG A 57 -3.26 -5.46 15.46
C ARG A 57 -2.89 -4.94 16.85
N ALA A 58 -2.35 -3.73 16.96
CA ALA A 58 -2.10 -3.07 18.23
C ALA A 58 -3.39 -2.72 18.98
N ALA A 59 -4.41 -2.21 18.28
CA ALA A 59 -5.73 -1.92 18.86
C ALA A 59 -6.41 -3.18 19.44
N ARG A 60 -6.33 -4.31 18.73
CA ARG A 60 -6.87 -5.59 19.23
C ARG A 60 -6.12 -6.15 20.44
N GLN A 61 -4.81 -5.96 20.51
CA GLN A 61 -3.99 -6.45 21.62
C GLN A 61 -4.11 -5.61 22.89
N THR A 62 -4.53 -4.35 22.78
CA THR A 62 -4.59 -3.41 23.91
C THR A 62 -5.95 -3.38 24.63
N HIS A 63 -6.94 -4.17 24.22
CA HIS A 63 -8.27 -4.26 24.86
C HIS A 63 -8.87 -2.88 25.21
N GLY A 64 -8.65 -1.90 24.34
CA GLY A 64 -9.29 -0.58 24.40
C GLY A 64 -10.19 -0.47 23.19
N ASP A 65 -11.47 -0.19 23.42
CA ASP A 65 -12.54 -0.01 22.44
C ASP A 65 -12.06 0.29 21.01
N PRO A 66 -12.37 -0.58 20.02
CA PRO A 66 -11.99 -0.36 18.63
C PRO A 66 -12.69 0.87 18.00
N ASP A 67 -13.70 1.42 18.67
CA ASP A 67 -14.46 2.62 18.27
C ASP A 67 -13.96 3.91 18.96
N ALA A 68 -13.17 3.81 20.04
CA ALA A 68 -12.71 4.98 20.82
C ALA A 68 -11.50 5.70 20.18
N GLN A 69 -10.78 5.04 19.28
CA GLN A 69 -9.75 5.67 18.46
C GLN A 69 -10.44 6.31 17.25
N GLY A 70 -11.20 7.37 17.54
CA GLY A 70 -11.93 8.15 16.56
C GLY A 70 -11.10 8.37 15.31
N VAL A 71 -11.75 8.16 14.16
CA VAL A 71 -11.26 8.45 12.82
C VAL A 71 -10.44 9.74 12.87
N ARG A 72 -9.12 9.61 13.00
CA ARG A 72 -8.24 10.75 12.83
C ARG A 72 -8.39 11.07 11.34
N PRO A 73 -8.93 12.26 10.97
CA PRO A 73 -9.10 12.58 9.57
C PRO A 73 -7.73 12.42 8.93
N ARG A 74 -7.63 11.48 7.98
CA ARG A 74 -6.47 11.42 7.10
C ARG A 74 -6.36 12.83 6.49
N PRO A 75 -5.19 13.49 6.48
CA PRO A 75 -4.98 14.48 5.45
C PRO A 75 -5.13 13.71 4.15
N GLU A 76 -6.26 13.96 3.49
CA GLU A 76 -6.44 14.01 2.06
C GLU A 76 -5.12 13.76 1.31
N VAL A 77 -4.75 12.48 1.16
CA VAL A 77 -3.88 12.09 0.04
C VAL A 77 -4.87 11.92 -1.09
N GLU A 78 -5.30 13.09 -1.56
CA GLU A 78 -5.96 13.29 -2.82
C GLU A 78 -5.20 12.50 -3.89
N ARG A 79 -5.96 11.80 -4.72
CA ARG A 79 -5.62 11.46 -6.09
C ARG A 79 -4.41 10.55 -6.27
N TYR A 80 -4.69 9.26 -6.43
CA TYR A 80 -4.17 8.51 -7.58
C TYR A 80 -5.12 7.33 -7.88
N LEU A 81 -6.29 7.69 -8.42
CA LEU A 81 -7.12 6.83 -9.25
C LEU A 81 -7.55 7.70 -10.43
N GLN A 82 -6.65 7.87 -11.38
CA GLN A 82 -6.99 8.26 -12.75
C GLN A 82 -6.03 7.56 -13.71
#